data_AF-A0A412CVJ7-F1
#
_entry.id   AF-A0A412CVJ7-F1
#
_cell.length_a   1.000
_cell.length_b   1.000
_cell.length_c   1.000
_cell.angle_alpha   90.00
_cell.angle_beta   90.00
_cell.angle_gamma   90.00
#
_symmetry.space_group_name_H-M   'P 1'
#
loop_
_entity.id
_entity.type
_entity.pdbx_description
1 polymer ?
#
loop_
_entity_poly.entity_id
_entity_poly.type
_entity_poly.pdbx_seq_one_letter_code
_entity_poly.pdbx_strand_id
1 'polypeptide(L)' 'MKRKLMFLMTFLFIGIGLVTAQTSRVTGLVTSEEDGQPVVGASILVNGTTLGTITDIDGKFTITNVPSSAKTY' A
#
# COMPACT_ATOMS: atom_id res chain seq x y z
N MET A 1 5.83 19.95 -39.62
CA MET A 1 6.55 19.88 -38.32
C MET A 1 5.64 20.16 -37.13
N LYS A 2 4.79 21.20 -37.18
CA LYS A 2 3.84 21.59 -36.10
C LYS A 2 2.89 20.45 -35.65
N ARG A 3 2.35 19.66 -36.59
CA ARG A 3 1.43 18.54 -36.28
C ARG A 3 2.09 17.38 -35.52
N LYS A 4 3.35 17.04 -35.86
CA LYS A 4 4.13 16.01 -35.16
C LYS A 4 4.50 16.46 -33.74
N LEU A 5 4.82 17.75 -33.58
CA LEU A 5 5.08 18.36 -32.28
C LEU A 5 3.83 18.35 -31.38
N MET A 6 2.66 18.62 -31.96
CA MET A 6 1.39 18.61 -31.23
C MET A 6 1.04 17.22 -30.70
N PHE A 7 1.21 16.16 -31.50
CA PHE A 7 1.02 14.77 -31.05
C PHE A 7 2.02 14.35 -29.95
N LEU A 8 3.28 14.80 -30.03
CA LEU A 8 4.29 14.53 -29.01
C LEU A 8 3.94 15.17 -27.67
N MET A 9 3.42 16.40 -27.69
CA MET A 9 2.97 17.10 -26.48
C MET A 9 1.76 16.38 -25.86
N THR A 10 0.78 15.95 -26.66
CA THR A 10 -0.37 15.19 -26.15
C THR A 10 0.05 13.86 -25.49
N PHE A 11 1.01 13.14 -26.07
CA PHE A 11 1.56 11.91 -25.47
C PHE A 11 2.32 12.17 -24.16
N LEU A 12 3.06 13.27 -24.07
CA LEU A 12 3.78 13.66 -22.87
C LEU A 12 2.84 13.96 -21.69
N PHE A 13 1.71 14.62 -21.94
CA PHE A 13 0.73 14.91 -20.90
C PHE A 13 -0.01 13.66 -20.38
N ILE A 14 -0.22 12.63 -21.23
CA ILE A 14 -0.85 11.37 -20.81
C ILE A 14 0.07 10.55 -19.88
N GLY A 15 1.39 10.58 -20.10
CA GLY A 15 2.34 9.80 -19.30
C GLY A 15 2.48 10.25 -17.84
N ILE A 16 2.24 11.53 -17.55
CA ILE A 16 2.39 12.10 -16.20
C ILE A 16 1.26 11.64 -15.27
N GLY A 17 0.06 11.38 -15.80
CA GLY A 17 -1.12 10.99 -15.02
C GLY A 17 -1.07 9.58 -14.42
N LEU A 18 -0.13 8.73 -14.85
CA LEU A 18 -0.02 7.34 -14.39
C LEU A 18 0.89 7.16 -13.17
N VAL A 19 1.58 8.21 -12.71
CA VAL A 19 2.60 8.11 -11.65
C VAL A 19 2.00 8.09 -10.22
N THR A 20 0.74 8.50 -10.03
CA THR A 20 0.17 8.72 -8.68
C THR A 20 -0.56 7.52 -8.06
N ALA A 21 -0.44 6.31 -8.61
CA ALA A 21 -1.24 5.13 -8.17
C ALA A 21 -0.50 4.14 -7.26
N GLN A 22 0.71 4.44 -6.79
CA GLN A 22 1.59 3.43 -6.17
C GLN A 22 1.40 3.20 -4.66
N THR A 23 0.44 3.88 -4.01
CA THR A 23 0.28 3.86 -2.55
C THR A 23 -0.92 3.01 -2.15
N SER A 24 -0.74 1.71 -1.91
CA SER A 24 -1.80 0.86 -1.37
C SER A 24 -1.91 1.02 0.15
N ARG A 25 -3.14 1.04 0.66
CA ARG A 25 -3.45 1.00 2.09
C ARG A 25 -3.91 -0.41 2.44
N VAL A 26 -3.27 -1.04 3.42
CA VAL A 26 -3.63 -2.37 3.93
C VAL A 26 -4.20 -2.21 5.33
N THR A 27 -5.35 -2.83 5.58
CA THR A 27 -6.01 -2.84 6.89
C THR A 27 -6.44 -4.25 7.22
N GLY A 28 -6.40 -4.63 8.49
CA GLY A 28 -6.87 -5.93 8.93
C GLY A 28 -7.07 -6.00 10.43
N LEU A 29 -7.43 -7.20 10.88
CA LEU A 29 -7.64 -7.56 12.28
C LEU A 29 -6.73 -8.76 12.59
N VAL A 30 -6.01 -8.70 13.70
CA VAL A 30 -5.22 -9.82 14.22
C VAL A 30 -5.97 -10.45 15.37
N THR A 31 -6.29 -11.73 15.23
CA THR A 31 -6.95 -12.54 16.26
C THR A 31 -6.09 -13.74 16.62
N SER A 32 -6.15 -14.14 17.89
CA SER A 32 -5.53 -15.36 18.39
C SER A 32 -6.30 -16.59 17.90
N GLU A 33 -5.58 -17.65 17.53
CA GLU A 33 -6.17 -18.90 17.04
C GLU A 33 -6.86 -19.69 18.17
N GLU A 34 -6.35 -19.58 19.39
CA GLU A 34 -6.75 -20.43 20.52
C GLU A 34 -8.12 -20.04 21.10
N ASP A 35 -8.42 -18.73 21.10
CA ASP A 35 -9.58 -18.13 21.78
C ASP A 35 -10.32 -17.09 20.92
N GLY A 36 -9.85 -16.80 19.71
CA GLY A 36 -10.49 -15.85 18.79
C GLY A 36 -10.42 -14.39 19.25
N GLN A 37 -9.68 -14.09 20.31
CA GLN A 37 -9.59 -12.75 20.88
C GLN A 37 -8.65 -11.86 20.06
N PRO A 38 -8.90 -10.54 19.99
CA PRO A 38 -8.01 -9.61 19.31
C PRO A 38 -6.63 -9.56 19.98
N VAL A 39 -5.57 -9.60 19.18
CA VAL A 39 -4.20 -9.53 19.68
C VAL A 39 -3.75 -8.08 19.71
N VAL A 40 -3.58 -7.55 20.92
CA VAL A 40 -3.10 -6.17 21.15
C VAL A 40 -1.58 -6.14 21.17
N GLY A 41 -0.97 -5.14 20.54
CA GLY A 41 0.48 -4.96 20.57
C GLY A 41 1.26 -5.90 19.63
N ALA A 42 0.58 -6.60 18.72
CA ALA A 42 1.24 -7.43 17.71
C ALA A 42 2.01 -6.57 16.72
N SER A 43 3.28 -6.92 16.47
CA SER A 43 4.12 -6.25 15.48
C SER A 43 3.88 -6.84 14.10
N ILE A 44 3.55 -5.98 13.14
CA ILE A 44 3.29 -6.35 11.75
C ILE A 44 4.33 -5.65 10.88
N LEU A 45 5.03 -6.42 10.05
CA LEU A 45 6.06 -5.92 9.14
C LEU A 45 5.70 -6.30 7.70
N VAL A 46 5.78 -5.35 6.78
CA VAL A 46 5.61 -5.62 5.34
C VAL A 46 6.92 -6.19 4.81
N ASN A 47 6.86 -7.43 4.32
CA ASN A 47 8.01 -8.15 3.80
C ASN A 47 8.74 -7.36 2.70
N GLY A 48 10.07 -7.32 2.76
CA GLY A 48 10.92 -6.58 1.83
C GLY A 48 10.94 -5.07 2.03
N THR A 49 10.32 -4.55 3.11
CA THR A 49 10.32 -3.13 3.45
C THR A 49 10.65 -2.91 4.92
N THR A 50 10.90 -1.66 5.31
CA THR A 50 10.98 -1.24 6.71
C THR A 50 9.64 -0.72 7.23
N LEU A 51 8.55 -0.92 6.49
CA LEU A 51 7.21 -0.47 6.89
C LEU A 51 6.60 -1.50 7.83
N GLY A 52 6.25 -1.07 9.03
CA GLY A 52 5.52 -1.88 9.98
C GLY A 52 4.56 -1.04 10.81
N THR A 53 3.64 -1.73 11.48
CA THR A 53 2.69 -1.13 12.42
C THR A 53 2.49 -2.07 13.59
N ILE A 54 1.93 -1.54 14.67
CA ILE A 54 1.49 -2.31 15.83
C ILE A 54 -0.04 -2.35 15.81
N THR A 55 -0.65 -3.45 16.27
CA THR A 55 -2.11 -3.54 16.44
C THR A 55 -2.60 -2.73 17.63
N ASP A 56 -3.77 -2.12 17.47
CA ASP A 56 -4.45 -1.38 18.53
C ASP A 56 -5.17 -2.33 19.53
N ILE A 57 -5.89 -1.77 20.50
CA ILE A 57 -6.62 -2.51 21.55
C ILE A 57 -7.72 -3.42 21.00
N ASP A 58 -8.24 -3.11 19.82
CA ASP A 58 -9.19 -3.93 19.08
C ASP A 58 -8.50 -4.99 18.19
N GLY A 59 -7.16 -5.12 18.22
CA GLY A 59 -6.40 -5.99 17.31
C GLY A 59 -6.34 -5.47 15.86
N LYS A 60 -6.86 -4.26 15.61
CA LYS A 60 -6.90 -3.65 14.27
C LYS A 60 -5.54 -3.06 13.91
N PHE A 61 -5.20 -3.11 12.63
CA PHE A 61 -4.01 -2.46 12.11
C PHE A 61 -4.27 -1.74 10.79
N THR A 62 -3.39 -0.79 10.49
CA THR A 62 -3.40 -0.04 9.24
C THR A 62 -1.96 0.24 8.83
N ILE A 63 -1.60 -0.17 7.62
CA ILE A 63 -0.32 0.18 6.99
C ILE A 63 -0.61 0.99 5.74
N THR A 64 -0.07 2.21 5.71
CA THR A 64 -0.13 3.08 4.55
C THR A 64 1.16 2.94 3.73
N ASN A 65 1.08 3.28 2.44
CA ASN A 65 2.25 3.30 1.55
C ASN A 65 2.88 1.92 1.30
N VAL A 66 2.05 0.88 1.30
CA VAL A 66 2.50 -0.48 0.95
C VAL A 66 2.82 -0.53 -0.55
N PRO A 67 4.05 -0.92 -0.95
CA PRO A 67 4.39 -1.09 -2.35
C PRO A 67 3.50 -2.15 -2.99
N SER A 68 3.00 -1.91 -4.21
CA SER A 68 2.16 -2.86 -4.95
C SER A 68 2.84 -4.21 -5.25
N SER A 69 4.17 -4.29 -5.11
CA SER A 69 4.96 -5.51 -5.26
C SER A 69 5.07 -6.36 -3.98
N ALA A 70 4.62 -5.85 -2.83
CA ALA A 70 4.73 -6.56 -1.56
C ALA A 70 3.65 -7.66 -1.47
N LYS A 71 4.09 -8.92 -1.49
CA LYS A 71 3.25 -10.07 -1.20
C LYS A 71 3.22 -10.29 0.32
N THR A 72 2.06 -10.13 0.93
CA THR A 72 1.77 -10.62 2.29
C THR A 72 1.44 -12.11 2.20
N TYR A 73 2.25 -12.95 2.84
CA TYR A 73 2.01 -14.38 3.05
C TYR A 73 1.68 -14.62 4.51
#